data_AF-A0A081XHB5-F1
#
_entry.id   AF-A0A081XHB5-F1
#
_cell.length_a   1.000
_cell.length_b   1.000
_cell.length_c   1.000
_cell.angle_alpha   90.00
_cell.angle_beta   90.00
_cell.angle_gamma   90.00
#
_symmetry.space_group_name_H-M   'P 1'
#
loop_
_entity.id
_entity.type
_entity.pdbx_description
1 polymer ?
#
loop_
_entity_poly.entity_id
_entity_poly.type
_entity_poly.pdbx_seq_one_letter_code
_entity_poly.pdbx_strand_id
1 'polypeptide(L)' 'MLPRVADSLSFLYLDMVRVVQDDTGVCAQIQVDDHRTDLVYLPTAALSCLLLGPGVSITRP' A
#
# COMPACT_ATOMS: atom_id res chain seq x y z
N MET A 1 -14.10 -9.68 10.58
CA MET A 1 -15.07 -8.56 10.51
C MET A 1 -14.41 -7.43 9.74
N LEU A 2 -15.05 -6.86 8.72
CA LEU A 2 -14.57 -5.61 8.14
C LEU A 2 -14.95 -4.44 9.07
N PRO A 3 -14.03 -3.50 9.34
CA PRO A 3 -14.35 -2.32 10.13
C PRO A 3 -15.40 -1.46 9.43
N ARG A 4 -16.14 -0.65 10.21
CA ARG A 4 -17.12 0.26 9.62
C ARG A 4 -16.36 1.30 8.80
N VAL A 5 -16.94 1.73 7.69
CA VAL A 5 -16.36 2.79 6.84
C VAL A 5 -16.11 4.07 7.65
N ALA A 6 -17.02 4.40 8.59
CA ALA A 6 -16.88 5.55 9.48
C ALA A 6 -15.65 5.47 10.42
N ASP A 7 -15.14 4.26 10.68
CA ASP A 7 -13.98 4.02 11.54
C ASP A 7 -12.68 3.85 10.73
N SER A 8 -12.76 3.97 9.40
CA SER A 8 -11.65 3.75 8.47
C SER A 8 -10.91 5.05 8.14
N LEU A 9 -9.62 4.94 7.84
CA LEU A 9 -8.87 6.03 7.21
C LEU A 9 -9.51 6.35 5.84
N SER A 10 -9.80 7.64 5.61
CA SER A 10 -10.53 8.09 4.43
C SER A 10 -9.81 7.74 3.12
N PHE A 11 -8.51 8.02 3.05
CA PHE A 11 -7.69 7.67 1.90
C PHE A 11 -6.21 7.57 2.27
N LEU A 12 -5.47 6.81 1.47
CA LEU A 12 -4.02 6.80 1.47
C LEU A 12 -3.54 7.08 0.04
N TYR A 13 -2.71 8.11 -0.12
CA TYR A 13 -2.07 8.44 -1.39
C TYR A 13 -0.69 7.78 -1.46
N LEU A 14 -0.40 7.14 -2.58
CA LEU A 14 0.88 6.50 -2.87
C LEU A 14 1.55 7.16 -4.06
N ASP A 15 2.87 7.31 -4.02
CA ASP A 15 3.68 7.88 -5.09
C ASP A 15 5.02 7.15 -5.16
N MET A 16 5.51 6.85 -6.37
CA MET A 16 6.79 6.18 -6.60
C MET A 16 7.01 4.90 -5.76
N VAL A 17 6.00 4.05 -5.64
CA VAL A 17 6.09 2.77 -4.91
C VAL A 17 5.62 1.58 -5.75
N ARG A 18 6.12 0.39 -5.40
CA ARG A 18 5.57 -0.87 -5.89
C ARG A 18 4.74 -1.52 -4.79
N VAL A 19 3.44 -1.69 -5.02
CA VAL A 19 2.54 -2.42 -4.11
C VAL A 19 2.58 -3.89 -4.46
N VAL A 20 2.92 -4.72 -3.49
CA VAL A 20 2.94 -6.18 -3.60
C VAL A 20 2.10 -6.81 -2.49
N GLN A 21 1.63 -8.03 -2.73
CA GLN A 21 1.09 -8.88 -1.69
C GLN A 21 2.15 -9.93 -1.34
N ASP A 22 2.40 -10.11 -0.04
CA ASP A 22 3.23 -11.17 0.51
C ASP A 22 2.38 -12.10 1.40
N ASP A 23 3.03 -13.02 2.12
CA ASP A 23 2.36 -14.00 2.99
C ASP A 23 1.67 -13.37 4.21
N THR A 24 1.98 -12.11 4.54
CA THR A 24 1.47 -11.40 5.72
C THR A 24 0.43 -10.33 5.38
N GLY A 25 0.43 -9.82 4.15
CA GLY A 25 -0.54 -8.83 3.71
C GLY A 25 -0.08 -8.06 2.48
N VAL A 26 -0.50 -6.80 2.39
CA VAL A 26 -0.13 -5.90 1.30
C VAL A 26 0.90 -4.90 1.80
N CYS A 27 2.00 -4.75 1.08
CA CYS A 27 3.06 -3.79 1.41
C CYS A 27 3.45 -2.94 0.21
N ALA A 28 3.87 -1.70 0.49
CA ALA A 28 4.54 -0.83 -0.47
C ALA A 28 6.04 -1.01 -0.33
N GLN A 29 6.68 -1.36 -1.45
CA GLN A 29 8.12 -1.41 -1.62
C GLN A 29 8.60 -0.05 -2.14
N ILE A 30 9.52 0.55 -1.41
CA ILE A 30 10.13 1.84 -1.73
C ILE A 30 11.59 1.58 -2.09
N GLN A 31 11.96 1.79 -3.34
CA GLN A 31 13.37 1.70 -3.73
C GLN A 31 14.10 2.96 -3.27
N VAL A 32 15.02 2.80 -2.31
CA VAL A 32 15.80 3.93 -1.77
C VAL A 32 17.07 4.15 -2.61
N ASP A 33 17.71 3.07 -3.02
CA ASP A 33 18.89 3.02 -3.91
C ASP A 33 18.98 1.63 -4.57
N ASP A 34 19.99 1.36 -5.41
CA ASP A 34 20.12 0.08 -6.14
C ASP A 34 20.25 -1.19 -5.26
N HIS A 35 20.50 -1.03 -3.96
CA HIS A 35 20.75 -2.13 -3.04
C HIS A 35 19.78 -2.17 -1.85
N ARG A 36 18.94 -1.15 -1.70
CA ARG A 36 18.01 -1.02 -0.58
C ARG A 36 16.57 -0.79 -1.03
N THR A 37 15.70 -1.65 -0.53
CA THR A 37 14.25 -1.55 -0.65
C THR A 37 13.64 -1.52 0.74
N ASP A 38 12.95 -0.43 1.07
CA ASP A 38 12.19 -0.33 2.32
C ASP A 38 10.78 -0.89 2.12
N LEU A 39 10.23 -1.50 3.18
CA LEU A 39 8.90 -2.09 3.18
C LEU A 39 7.98 -1.35 4.16
N VAL A 40 6.81 -0.95 3.69
CA VAL A 40 5.76 -0.33 4.51
C VAL A 40 4.47 -1.12 4.34
N TYR A 41 3.98 -1.72 5.43
CA TYR A 41 2.72 -2.45 5.41
C TYR A 41 1.53 -1.51 5.30
N LEU A 42 0.62 -1.81 4.37
CA LEU A 42 -0.57 -1.01 4.14
C LEU A 42 -1.72 -1.54 4.99
N PRO A 43 -2.42 -0.70 5.78
CA PRO A 43 -3.55 -1.12 6.59
C PRO A 43 -4.82 -1.29 5.73
N THR A 44 -4.79 -2.20 4.76
CA THR A 44 -5.82 -2.36 3.72
C THR A 44 -7.21 -2.63 4.28
N ALA A 45 -7.31 -3.30 5.43
CA ALA A 45 -8.59 -3.56 6.09
C ALA A 45 -9.23 -2.28 6.66
N ALA A 46 -8.44 -1.25 6.98
CA ALA A 46 -8.90 0.00 7.61
C ALA A 46 -8.84 1.20 6.65
N LEU A 47 -8.68 0.97 5.35
CA LEU A 47 -8.60 2.02 4.32
C LEU A 47 -9.85 2.02 3.45
N SER A 48 -10.45 3.20 3.26
CA SER A 48 -11.60 3.35 2.37
C SER A 48 -11.20 3.50 0.90
N CYS A 49 -10.08 4.18 0.63
CA CYS A 49 -9.61 4.45 -0.73
C CYS A 49 -8.08 4.48 -0.81
N LEU A 50 -7.55 3.94 -1.90
CA LEU A 50 -6.13 4.05 -2.26
C LEU A 50 -6.02 4.93 -3.51
N LEU A 51 -5.31 6.05 -3.40
CA LEU A 51 -5.07 6.96 -4.52
C LEU A 51 -3.69 6.69 -5.11
N LEU A 52 -3.65 6.43 -6.41
CA LEU A 52 -2.43 6.04 -7.11
C LEU A 52 -1.85 7.26 -7.83
N GLY A 53 -0.72 7.74 -7.31
CA GLY A 53 0.10 8.74 -7.96
C GLY A 53 0.97 8.17 -9.09
N PRO A 54 1.79 9.03 -9.70
CA PRO A 54 2.77 8.61 -10.70
C PRO A 54 3.74 7.56 -10.18
N GLY A 55 4.25 6.72 -11.08
CA GLY A 55 5.26 5.71 -10.73
C GLY A 55 4.77 4.60 -9.79
N VAL A 56 3.47 4.58 -9.43
CA VAL A 56 2.89 3.48 -8.66
C VAL A 56 2.66 2.27 -9.55
N SER A 57 3.12 1.10 -9.10
CA SER A 57 2.82 -0.18 -9.74
C SER A 57 2.17 -1.13 -8.73
N ILE A 58 1.26 -1.98 -9.20
CA ILE A 58 0.53 -2.96 -8.36
C ILE A 58 0.62 -4.33 -9.03
N THR A 59 1.00 -5.35 -8.27
CA THR A 59 1.02 -6.73 -8.76
C THR A 59 -0.39 -7.31 -8.83
N ARG A 60 -0.64 -8.22 -9.80
CA ARG A 60 -1.76 -9.14 -9.67
C ARG A 60 -1.41 -10.19 -8.59
N PRO A 61 -2.34 -10.48 -7.66
CA PRO A 61 -2.15 -11.55 -6.69
C PRO A 61 -2.13 -12.93 -7.36
#